data_AF-A0A1A7RF05-F1
#
_entry.id   AF-A0A1A7RF05-F1
#
_cell.length_a   1.000
_cell.length_b   1.000
_cell.length_c   1.000
_cell.angle_alpha   90.00
_cell.angle_beta   90.00
_cell.angle_gamma   90.00
#
_symmetry.space_group_name_H-M   'P 1'
#
loop_
_entity.id
_entity.type
_entity.pdbx_description
1 polymer ?
#
loop_
_entity_poly.entity_id
_entity_poly.type
_entity_poly.pdbx_seq_one_letter_code
_entity_poly.pdbx_strand_id
1 'polypeptide(L)'
;MTQQIFKKVFIGVSLVSALLLGGCTSMSSTVDGKTHVFTEQQSCPALLEMDRGQTLEVVLNENPSTGYVWSIVEQPKLFKVEETYQSDQHRADKDAVPMVGVGGQKIYRFTATTAGEEQLHLKHARSWEKTSVSEWTCRVRVS
;
A
#
# COMPACT_ATOMS: atom_id res chain seq x y z
N MET A 1 6.33 -69.02 33.27
CA MET A 1 6.54 -68.36 34.57
C MET A 1 6.91 -66.90 34.28
N THR A 2 5.90 -66.09 33.95
CA THR A 2 5.25 -65.05 34.80
C THR A 2 6.01 -63.71 34.80
N GLN A 3 5.48 -62.73 34.05
CA GLN A 3 5.01 -61.38 34.48
C GLN A 3 6.08 -60.50 35.18
N GLN A 4 6.26 -59.23 34.81
CA GLN A 4 5.34 -58.10 35.03
C GLN A 4 5.68 -57.00 33.99
N ILE A 5 4.86 -56.67 32.99
CA ILE A 5 3.72 -55.72 33.02
C ILE A 5 3.90 -54.58 34.04
N PHE A 6 4.60 -53.52 33.63
CA PHE A 6 4.45 -52.22 34.28
C PHE A 6 3.33 -51.41 33.62
N LYS A 7 2.51 -50.85 34.49
CA LYS A 7 1.15 -50.37 34.23
C LYS A 7 1.14 -49.11 33.37
N LYS A 8 0.13 -49.07 32.49
CA LYS A 8 -0.36 -47.90 31.77
C LYS A 8 -0.52 -46.72 32.74
N VAL A 9 0.13 -45.60 32.44
CA VAL A 9 -0.23 -44.29 32.98
C VAL A 9 -0.68 -43.44 31.80
N PHE A 10 -2.00 -43.46 31.57
CA PHE A 10 -2.68 -42.47 30.76
C PHE A 10 -2.77 -41.20 31.60
N ILE A 11 -1.94 -40.20 31.31
CA ILE A 11 -2.17 -38.82 31.74
C ILE A 11 -2.42 -38.04 30.46
N GLY A 12 -3.69 -38.00 30.07
CA GLY A 12 -4.18 -37.00 29.15
C GLY A 12 -4.20 -35.66 29.89
N VAL A 13 -3.47 -34.70 29.36
CA VAL A 13 -3.73 -33.28 29.66
C VAL A 13 -3.88 -32.61 28.30
N SER A 14 -5.10 -32.16 28.05
CA SER A 14 -5.53 -31.50 26.82
C SER A 14 -4.60 -30.36 26.44
N LEU A 15 -4.24 -30.40 25.16
CA LEU A 15 -3.74 -29.30 24.35
C LEU A 15 -4.70 -28.10 24.50
N VAL A 16 -4.31 -27.07 25.22
CA VAL A 16 -4.95 -25.74 25.09
C VAL A 16 -3.90 -24.83 24.46
N SER A 17 -3.79 -24.93 23.14
CA SER A 17 -3.15 -23.88 22.34
C SER A 17 -4.02 -22.65 22.44
N ALA A 18 -3.66 -21.72 23.32
CA ALA A 18 -4.18 -20.36 23.28
C ALA A 18 -3.57 -19.67 22.06
N LEU A 19 -4.27 -19.76 20.92
CA LEU A 19 -4.03 -18.89 19.77
C LEU A 19 -4.38 -17.45 20.19
N LEU A 20 -3.38 -16.73 20.69
CA LEU A 20 -3.40 -15.28 20.73
C LEU A 20 -3.20 -14.78 19.30
N LEU A 21 -4.29 -14.73 18.54
CA LEU A 21 -4.35 -13.92 17.32
C LEU A 21 -4.42 -12.46 17.76
N GLY A 22 -3.28 -11.93 18.19
CA GLY A 22 -3.04 -10.50 18.24
C GLY A 22 -2.97 -9.99 16.81
N GLY A 23 -4.14 -9.79 16.19
CA GLY A 23 -4.24 -9.06 14.94
C GLY A 23 -3.83 -7.62 15.22
N CYS A 24 -2.62 -7.23 14.83
CA CYS A 24 -2.27 -5.83 14.74
C CYS A 24 -3.20 -5.21 13.69
N THR A 25 -4.27 -4.57 14.14
CA THR A 25 -5.08 -3.70 13.27
C THR A 25 -4.21 -2.49 12.96
N SER A 26 -3.41 -2.56 11.89
CA SER A 26 -2.82 -1.36 11.30
C SER A 26 -3.97 -0.55 10.73
N MET A 27 -4.57 0.29 11.56
CA MET A 27 -5.57 1.26 11.13
C MET A 27 -4.90 2.17 10.11
N SER A 28 -5.26 2.00 8.84
CA SER A 28 -4.95 2.99 7.80
C SER A 28 -5.71 4.25 8.19
N SER A 29 -5.00 5.25 8.68
CA SER A 29 -5.56 6.54 9.09
C SER A 29 -6.24 7.17 7.88
N THR A 30 -7.58 7.19 7.88
CA THR A 30 -8.33 7.95 6.89
C THR A 30 -8.41 9.40 7.34
N VAL A 31 -8.20 10.35 6.44
CA VAL A 31 -8.23 11.78 6.78
C VAL A 31 -9.65 12.22 7.18
N ASP A 32 -10.67 11.73 6.45
CA ASP A 32 -12.08 12.09 6.64
C ASP A 32 -13.01 10.85 6.77
N GLY A 33 -12.47 9.67 7.10
CA GLY A 33 -13.24 8.41 7.05
C GLY A 33 -13.49 7.86 5.64
N LYS A 34 -13.08 8.58 4.59
CA LYS A 34 -13.29 8.22 3.18
C LYS A 34 -12.03 8.13 2.34
N THR A 35 -10.95 8.78 2.79
CA THR A 35 -9.70 8.89 2.03
C THR A 35 -8.58 8.24 2.81
N HIS A 36 -8.03 7.16 2.28
CA HIS A 36 -6.79 6.54 2.73
C HIS A 36 -5.63 7.26 2.07
N VAL A 37 -4.62 7.67 2.83
CA VAL A 37 -3.45 8.35 2.28
C VAL A 37 -2.20 7.53 2.59
N PHE A 38 -1.41 7.25 1.57
CA PHE A 38 -0.12 6.58 1.69
C PHE A 38 0.97 7.42 1.04
N THR A 39 2.13 7.51 1.69
CA THR A 39 3.37 8.01 1.10
C THR A 39 4.28 6.86 0.71
N GLU A 40 5.32 7.15 -0.05
CA GLU A 40 6.35 6.17 -0.44
C GLU A 40 6.97 5.41 0.75
N GLN A 41 7.08 6.03 1.93
CA GLN A 41 7.68 5.41 3.12
C GLN A 41 6.70 4.51 3.89
N GLN A 42 5.43 4.49 3.52
CA GLN A 42 4.39 3.74 4.21
C GLN A 42 4.07 2.45 3.46
N SER A 43 4.13 1.33 4.17
CA SER A 43 3.68 0.04 3.65
C SER A 43 2.16 -0.04 3.64
N CYS A 44 1.58 -0.48 2.52
CA CYS A 44 0.18 -0.90 2.49
C CYS A 44 -0.02 -2.11 3.43
N PRO A 45 -1.18 -2.22 4.11
CA PRO A 45 -1.53 -3.46 4.83
C PRO A 45 -1.55 -4.67 3.88
N ALA A 46 -1.54 -5.87 4.45
CA ALA A 46 -1.64 -7.11 3.67
C ALA A 46 -2.88 -7.16 2.76
N LEU A 47 -3.97 -6.54 3.22
CA LEU A 47 -5.18 -6.27 2.45
C LEU A 47 -5.77 -4.95 2.95
N LEU A 48 -5.93 -3.98 2.05
CA LEU A 48 -6.64 -2.74 2.33
C LEU A 48 -8.13 -2.96 1.99
N GLU A 49 -8.99 -2.88 2.99
CA GLU A 49 -10.44 -2.96 2.80
C GLU A 49 -10.99 -1.56 2.56
N MET A 50 -11.80 -1.40 1.51
CA MET A 50 -12.43 -0.14 1.10
C MET A 50 -13.89 -0.37 0.70
N ASP A 51 -14.70 0.68 0.78
CA ASP A 51 -16.05 0.72 0.23
C ASP A 51 -16.08 1.50 -1.10
N ARG A 52 -17.06 1.21 -1.96
CA ARG A 52 -17.33 2.03 -3.15
C ARG A 52 -17.50 3.52 -2.79
N GLY A 53 -16.83 4.38 -3.55
CA GLY A 53 -16.80 5.83 -3.33
C GLY A 53 -15.69 6.31 -2.41
N GLN A 54 -15.03 5.41 -1.65
CA GLN A 54 -13.81 5.76 -0.94
C GLN A 54 -12.65 6.00 -1.91
N THR A 55 -11.66 6.73 -1.42
CA THR A 55 -10.49 7.12 -2.19
C THR A 55 -9.23 6.62 -1.52
N LEU A 56 -8.30 6.14 -2.33
CA LEU A 56 -6.93 5.87 -1.95
C LEU A 56 -6.03 6.88 -2.67
N GLU A 57 -5.36 7.73 -1.90
CA GLU A 57 -4.38 8.69 -2.38
C GLU A 57 -2.97 8.18 -2.09
N VAL A 58 -2.12 8.16 -3.12
CA VAL A 58 -0.73 7.73 -3.02
C VAL A 58 0.16 8.89 -3.44
N VAL A 59 0.99 9.35 -2.50
CA VAL A 59 1.85 10.53 -2.65
C VAL A 59 3.31 10.09 -2.72
N LEU A 60 3.90 10.22 -3.91
CA LEU A 60 5.22 9.67 -4.21
C LEU A 60 6.17 10.78 -4.63
N ASN A 61 7.39 10.78 -4.10
CA ASN A 61 8.38 11.77 -4.51
C ASN A 61 8.83 11.49 -5.95
N GLU A 62 8.92 12.54 -6.76
CA GLU A 62 9.29 12.46 -8.17
C GLU A 62 10.08 13.69 -8.60
N ASN A 63 11.21 13.46 -9.28
CA ASN A 63 11.93 14.52 -9.97
C ASN A 63 12.00 14.21 -11.47
N PRO A 64 11.04 14.70 -12.28
CA PRO A 64 10.98 14.44 -13.71
C PRO A 64 12.25 14.86 -14.46
N SER A 65 13.02 15.84 -13.96
CA SER A 65 14.26 16.28 -14.60
C SER A 65 15.36 15.21 -14.63
N THR A 66 15.26 14.21 -13.76
CA THR A 66 16.16 13.05 -13.73
C THR A 66 15.75 11.92 -14.67
N GLY A 67 14.55 12.02 -15.28
CA GLY A 67 13.92 10.99 -16.10
C GLY A 67 13.23 9.87 -15.32
N TYR A 68 13.37 9.81 -13.99
CA TYR A 68 12.68 8.83 -13.16
C TYR A 68 11.26 9.28 -12.85
N VAL A 69 10.28 8.54 -13.35
CA VAL A 69 8.86 8.83 -13.19
C VAL A 69 8.12 7.63 -12.62
N TRP A 70 7.08 7.91 -11.83
CA TRP A 70 6.16 6.90 -11.36
C TRP A 70 5.13 6.62 -12.45
N SER A 71 4.82 5.34 -12.66
CA SER A 71 3.80 4.90 -13.62
C SER A 71 3.03 3.70 -13.09
N ILE A 72 1.76 3.60 -13.48
CA ILE A 72 0.92 2.44 -13.22
C ILE A 72 1.37 1.29 -14.13
N VAL A 73 1.59 0.12 -13.55
CA VAL A 73 2.05 -1.07 -14.29
C VAL A 73 0.90 -1.72 -15.06
N GLU A 74 -0.25 -1.89 -14.42
CA GLU A 74 -1.50 -2.38 -15.03
C GLU A 74 -2.65 -1.45 -14.65
N GLN A 75 -3.45 -1.04 -15.63
CA GLN A 75 -4.56 -0.13 -15.39
C GLN A 75 -5.60 -0.82 -14.48
N PRO A 76 -5.89 -0.27 -13.28
CA PRO A 76 -6.88 -0.84 -12.38
C PRO A 76 -8.28 -0.83 -12.99
N LYS A 77 -9.06 -1.87 -12.68
CA LYS A 77 -10.43 -2.07 -13.19
C LYS A 77 -11.48 -1.65 -12.18
N LEU A 78 -11.13 -1.62 -10.89
CA LEU A 78 -12.06 -1.30 -9.80
C LEU A 78 -12.07 0.19 -9.44
N PHE A 79 -11.14 0.99 -10.00
CA PHE A 79 -10.95 2.39 -9.65
C PHE A 79 -11.03 3.33 -10.86
N LYS A 80 -11.61 4.51 -10.64
CA LYS A 80 -11.29 5.70 -11.44
C LYS A 80 -9.95 6.25 -10.96
N VAL A 81 -9.03 6.54 -11.88
CA VAL A 81 -7.69 7.04 -11.57
C VAL A 81 -7.53 8.49 -12.04
N GLU A 82 -7.02 9.34 -11.15
CA GLU A 82 -6.61 10.70 -11.44
C GLU A 82 -5.16 10.88 -11.01
N GLU A 83 -4.35 11.50 -11.87
CA GLU A 83 -2.92 11.72 -11.63
C GLU A 83 -2.60 13.21 -11.62
N THR A 84 -1.76 13.65 -10.70
CA THR A 84 -1.31 15.04 -10.64
C THR A 84 0.15 15.10 -10.24
N TYR A 85 0.91 16.02 -10.85
CA TYR A 85 2.27 16.34 -10.41
C TYR A 85 2.26 17.70 -9.74
N GLN A 86 2.82 17.77 -8.53
CA GLN A 86 2.98 19.00 -7.76
C GLN A 86 4.47 19.27 -7.57
N SER A 87 5.00 20.29 -8.25
CA SER A 87 6.38 20.72 -8.04
C SER A 87 6.55 21.36 -6.67
N ASP A 88 7.64 21.04 -5.97
CA ASP A 88 7.96 21.65 -4.68
C ASP A 88 8.27 23.14 -4.80
N GLN A 89 8.60 23.63 -6.00
CA GLN A 89 8.75 25.06 -6.26
C GLN A 89 7.46 25.84 -5.96
N HIS A 90 6.29 25.26 -6.25
CA HIS A 90 5.00 25.88 -5.95
C HIS A 90 4.62 25.77 -4.46
N ARG A 91 5.31 24.93 -3.69
CA ARG A 91 5.08 24.73 -2.25
C ARG A 91 5.97 25.61 -1.38
N ALA A 92 7.17 25.95 -1.86
CA ALA A 92 8.19 26.62 -1.06
C ALA A 92 7.91 28.12 -0.85
N ASP A 93 7.46 28.84 -1.86
CA ASP A 93 6.94 30.23 -1.79
C ASP A 93 6.47 30.64 -3.19
N LYS A 94 5.40 31.42 -3.29
CA LYS A 94 4.95 32.02 -4.56
C LYS A 94 5.91 33.10 -5.06
N ASP A 95 6.70 33.67 -4.16
CA ASP A 95 7.71 34.69 -4.46
C ASP A 95 9.13 34.10 -4.63
N ALA A 96 9.28 32.77 -4.56
CA ALA A 96 10.57 32.10 -4.78
C ALA A 96 11.02 32.21 -6.24
N VAL A 97 12.32 32.45 -6.44
CA VAL A 97 12.94 32.45 -7.76
C VAL A 97 12.76 31.07 -8.41
N PRO A 98 12.22 30.99 -9.64
CA PRO A 98 12.02 29.71 -10.31
C PRO A 98 13.35 29.00 -10.53
N MET A 99 13.44 27.74 -10.12
CA MET A 99 14.66 26.96 -10.14
C MET A 99 14.47 25.70 -11.00
N VAL A 100 15.35 25.52 -11.98
CA VAL A 100 15.30 24.36 -12.87
C VAL A 100 15.72 23.09 -12.12
N GLY A 101 15.05 21.97 -12.42
CA GLY A 101 15.39 20.67 -11.84
C GLY A 101 14.84 20.40 -10.43
N VAL A 102 14.03 21.32 -9.87
CA VAL A 102 13.32 21.08 -8.61
C VAL A 102 12.38 19.90 -8.76
N GLY A 103 12.46 18.97 -7.80
CA GLY A 103 11.56 17.84 -7.71
C GLY A 103 10.15 18.23 -7.28
N GLY A 104 9.39 17.22 -6.90
CA GLY A 104 8.02 17.38 -6.45
C GLY A 104 7.43 16.05 -6.06
N GLN A 105 6.11 15.99 -6.12
CA GLN A 105 5.36 14.79 -5.83
C GLN A 105 4.42 14.43 -6.97
N LYS A 106 4.45 13.16 -7.35
CA LYS A 106 3.41 12.53 -8.16
C LYS A 106 2.34 12.00 -7.20
N ILE A 107 1.11 12.43 -7.42
CA ILE A 107 -0.06 12.04 -6.62
C ILE A 107 -0.99 11.23 -7.50
N TYR A 108 -1.31 10.03 -7.05
CA TYR A 108 -2.34 9.18 -7.63
C TYR A 108 -3.57 9.18 -6.73
N ARG A 109 -4.74 9.45 -7.30
CA ARG A 109 -6.01 9.36 -6.60
C ARG A 109 -6.88 8.28 -7.22
N PHE A 110 -7.03 7.17 -6.51
CA PHE A 110 -7.82 6.01 -6.89
C PHE A 110 -9.17 6.06 -6.18
N THR A 111 -10.24 6.36 -6.91
CA THR A 111 -11.60 6.35 -6.35
C THR A 111 -12.28 5.03 -6.68
N ALA A 112 -12.67 4.27 -5.66
CA ALA A 112 -13.27 2.95 -5.79
C ALA A 112 -14.66 3.05 -6.46
N THR A 113 -14.85 2.39 -7.61
CA THR A 113 -16.11 2.44 -8.37
C THR A 113 -16.86 1.12 -8.37
N THR A 114 -16.13 0.00 -8.34
CA THR A 114 -16.65 -1.34 -8.57
C THR A 114 -16.17 -2.27 -7.45
N ALA A 115 -17.07 -3.11 -6.93
CA ALA A 115 -16.71 -4.11 -5.93
C ALA A 115 -15.84 -5.22 -6.54
N GLY A 116 -14.95 -5.77 -5.73
CA GLY A 116 -13.99 -6.80 -6.17
C GLY A 116 -12.69 -6.70 -5.39
N GLU A 117 -11.68 -7.42 -5.85
CA GLU A 117 -10.34 -7.36 -5.27
C GLU A 117 -9.30 -7.29 -6.39
N GLU A 118 -8.34 -6.37 -6.27
CA GLU A 118 -7.23 -6.26 -7.21
C GLU A 118 -5.96 -5.74 -6.53
N GLN A 119 -4.82 -5.85 -7.22
CA GLN A 119 -3.54 -5.31 -6.77
C GLN A 119 -3.20 -4.05 -7.56
N LEU A 120 -3.04 -2.93 -6.86
CA LEU A 120 -2.45 -1.73 -7.42
C LEU A 120 -0.93 -1.88 -7.44
N HIS A 121 -0.32 -1.49 -8.55
CA HIS A 121 1.14 -1.57 -8.75
C HIS A 121 1.65 -0.34 -9.49
N LEU A 122 2.48 0.42 -8.80
CA LEU A 122 3.19 1.58 -9.31
C LEU A 122 4.68 1.27 -9.35
N LYS A 123 5.36 1.69 -10.42
CA LYS A 123 6.82 1.56 -10.56
C LYS A 123 7.46 2.92 -10.79
N HIS A 124 8.63 3.13 -10.18
CA HIS A 124 9.50 4.27 -10.41
C HIS A 124 10.65 3.86 -11.31
N ALA A 125 10.66 4.37 -12.53
CA ALA A 125 11.66 3.99 -13.53
C ALA A 125 11.82 5.08 -14.58
N ARG A 126 12.90 5.01 -15.34
CA ARG A 126 12.98 5.70 -16.63
C ARG A 126 12.24 4.91 -17.68
N SER A 127 11.63 5.60 -18.64
CA SER A 127 10.81 4.96 -19.69
C SER A 127 11.59 3.97 -20.56
N TRP A 128 12.91 4.13 -20.67
CA TRP A 128 13.81 3.24 -21.41
C TRP A 128 14.50 2.16 -20.56
N GLU A 129 14.32 2.17 -19.24
CA GLU A 129 14.91 1.18 -18.33
C GLU A 129 13.93 0.03 -18.08
N LYS A 130 14.45 -1.19 -18.02
CA LYS A 130 13.63 -2.39 -17.74
C LYS A 130 13.39 -2.59 -16.25
N THR A 131 14.29 -2.07 -15.41
CA THR A 131 14.29 -2.26 -13.96
C THR A 131 13.82 -1.00 -13.29
N SER A 132 12.87 -1.14 -12.38
CA SER A 132 12.42 -0.09 -11.48
C SER A 132 13.44 0.15 -10.36
N VAL A 133 13.60 1.40 -9.93
CA VAL A 133 14.42 1.74 -8.76
C VAL A 133 13.60 1.69 -7.47
N SER A 134 12.28 1.80 -7.59
CA SER A 134 11.32 1.67 -6.49
C SER A 134 9.98 1.20 -7.03
N GLU A 135 9.21 0.54 -6.18
CA GLU A 135 7.85 0.09 -6.50
C GLU A 135 6.95 0.29 -5.30
N TRP A 136 5.68 0.58 -5.57
CA TRP A 136 4.63 0.66 -4.56
C TRP A 136 3.50 -0.28 -4.95
N THR A 137 3.14 -1.18 -4.05
CA THR A 137 2.10 -2.17 -4.27
C THR A 137 1.10 -2.17 -3.13
N CYS A 138 -0.17 -2.41 -3.46
CA CYS A 138 -1.22 -2.51 -2.46
C CYS A 138 -2.34 -3.42 -2.95
N ARG A 139 -2.64 -4.46 -2.17
CA ARG A 139 -3.77 -5.34 -2.43
C ARG A 139 -5.00 -4.69 -1.81
N VAL A 140 -6.03 -4.45 -2.62
CA VAL A 140 -7.23 -3.74 -2.20
C VAL A 140 -8.47 -4.59 -2.46
N ARG A 141 -9.35 -4.68 -1.48
CA ARG A 141 -10.70 -5.21 -1.65
C ARG A 141 -11.69 -4.07 -1.52
N VAL A 142 -12.57 -3.96 -2.51
CA VAL A 142 -13.68 -3.01 -2.55
C VAL A 142 -14.98 -3.76 -2.31
N SER A 143 -15.74 -3.34 -1.30
CA SER A 143 -17.07 -3.85 -0.96
C SER A 143 -18.20 -2.98 -1.55
#